data_AF-A0A7K9N8C2-F1
#
_entry.id   AF-A0A7K9N8C2-F1
#
_cell.length_a   1.000
_cell.length_b   1.000
_cell.length_c   1.000
_cell.angle_alpha   90.00
_cell.angle_beta   90.00
_cell.angle_gamma   90.00
#
_symmetry.space_group_name_H-M   'P 1'
#
loop_
_entity.id
_entity.type
_entity.pdbx_description
1 polymer ?
#
loop_
_entity_poly.entity_id
_entity_poly.type
_entity_poly.pdbx_seq_one_letter_code
_entity_poly.pdbx_strand_id
1 'polypeptide(L)'
;MAFAQSHIMAARRHQHSRLIIEVDEYSSNPTQAFTFYNINQGRFQPPHVQMVDPVPHDAPKPPGYTRFVCISDTHSRTDPIQMPYGDVLIHAGDFTELGLPSEVKKFNEWLGSLPYEYKIVIAGNHELTFDQEFMADLIKQDFYYFPSVSKLKPESYENVQSLLTNCIYLQDSEVTVRGFRIYGSPWQPWFYGWGFNLPRGQALLEKWNLIPDGIDILITHGPPLGFLDWVPKKMQRVGCVELLNTVQRRIQPRLHVFGHIHEGYGVMADGTTTYVNASVCTVNYQPLNPPIVIDLPTPRNT
;
A
#
# COMPACT_ATOMS: atom_id res chain seq x y z
N MET A 1 -13.30 49.65 44.90
CA MET A 1 -14.09 49.39 43.66
C MET A 1 -13.48 50.27 42.58
N ALA A 2 -13.06 49.84 41.40
CA ALA A 2 -13.29 48.62 40.64
C ALA A 2 -12.05 48.31 39.77
N PHE A 3 -11.83 47.03 39.48
CA PHE A 3 -10.83 46.53 38.53
C PHE A 3 -11.27 46.85 37.10
N ALA A 4 -10.34 47.28 36.24
CA ALA A 4 -10.54 47.34 34.80
C ALA A 4 -9.74 46.23 34.11
N GLN A 5 -10.46 45.45 33.30
CA GLN A 5 -10.03 44.25 32.59
C GLN A 5 -9.07 44.58 31.43
N SER A 6 -7.91 43.95 31.40
CA SER A 6 -7.12 43.76 30.18
C SER A 6 -7.47 42.40 29.58
N HIS A 7 -8.14 42.40 28.42
CA HIS A 7 -8.38 41.20 27.64
C HIS A 7 -7.08 40.75 26.98
N ILE A 8 -6.39 39.81 27.61
CA ILE A 8 -5.41 38.95 26.95
C ILE A 8 -6.20 37.89 26.18
N MET A 9 -6.26 38.02 24.86
CA MET A 9 -6.62 36.90 24.00
C MET A 9 -5.48 35.87 24.06
N ALA A 10 -5.59 34.94 25.01
CA ALA A 10 -4.81 33.72 25.01
C ALA A 10 -5.25 32.89 23.80
N ALA A 11 -4.46 32.93 22.74
CA ALA A 11 -4.54 31.96 21.66
C ALA A 11 -4.43 30.56 22.29
N ARG A 12 -5.54 29.81 22.28
CA ARG A 12 -5.53 28.37 22.56
C ARG A 12 -4.72 27.70 21.45
N ARG A 13 -3.40 27.57 21.64
CA ARG A 13 -2.64 26.52 20.98
C ARG A 13 -3.17 25.20 21.52
N HIS A 14 -4.08 24.58 20.78
CA HIS A 14 -4.33 23.16 20.94
C HIS A 14 -3.01 22.46 20.59
N GLN A 15 -2.25 22.07 21.63
CA GLN A 15 -1.32 20.95 21.49
C GLN A 15 -2.18 19.74 21.12
N HIS A 16 -2.28 19.43 19.83
CA HIS A 16 -2.62 18.08 19.41
C HIS A 16 -1.45 17.21 19.86
N SER A 17 -1.59 16.55 21.01
CA SER A 17 -0.78 15.39 21.34
C SER A 17 -0.93 14.41 20.18
N ARG A 18 0.15 14.19 19.42
CA ARG A 18 0.17 13.25 18.31
C ARG A 18 -0.27 11.89 18.85
N LEU A 19 -1.35 11.32 18.31
CA LEU A 19 -1.84 10.03 18.77
C LEU A 19 -0.75 8.98 18.51
N ILE A 20 -0.26 8.37 19.58
CA ILE A 20 0.81 7.36 19.52
C ILE A 20 0.15 5.99 19.36
N ILE A 21 0.60 5.24 18.35
CA ILE A 21 0.23 3.83 18.20
C ILE A 21 1.27 3.00 18.92
N GLU A 22 0.81 2.06 19.74
CA GLU A 22 1.63 1.06 20.41
C GLU A 22 1.43 -0.30 19.74
N VAL A 23 2.38 -1.22 19.96
CA VAL A 23 2.27 -2.61 19.48
C VAL A 23 1.05 -3.26 20.12
N ASP A 24 0.23 -3.88 19.28
CA ASP A 24 -0.97 -4.55 19.73
C ASP A 24 -0.63 -5.84 20.50
N GLU A 25 -1.37 -6.12 21.59
CA GLU A 25 -1.22 -7.38 22.34
C GLU A 25 -1.41 -8.61 21.43
N TYR A 26 -2.26 -8.49 20.41
CA TYR A 26 -2.53 -9.55 19.44
C TYR A 26 -1.72 -9.41 18.14
N SER A 27 -0.68 -8.56 18.10
CA SER A 27 0.10 -8.27 16.89
C SER A 27 0.58 -9.53 16.16
N SER A 28 1.06 -10.53 16.91
CA SER A 28 1.57 -11.79 16.38
C SER A 28 0.48 -12.78 15.93
N ASN A 29 -0.78 -12.55 16.30
CA ASN A 29 -1.91 -13.45 16.03
C ASN A 29 -3.06 -12.70 15.33
N PRO A 30 -2.91 -12.33 14.04
CA PRO A 30 -3.88 -11.50 13.31
C PRO A 30 -5.32 -12.06 13.33
N THR A 31 -5.52 -13.38 13.18
CA THR A 31 -6.88 -13.97 13.25
C THR A 31 -7.53 -13.77 14.62
N GLN A 32 -6.74 -13.86 15.69
CA GLN A 32 -7.22 -13.62 17.06
C GLN A 32 -7.47 -12.12 17.27
N ALA A 33 -6.59 -11.25 16.80
CA ALA A 33 -6.78 -9.79 16.81
C ALA A 33 -8.10 -9.42 16.11
N PHE A 34 -8.36 -9.98 14.92
CA PHE A 34 -9.60 -9.77 14.19
C PHE A 34 -10.80 -10.16 15.05
N THR A 35 -10.78 -11.37 15.60
CA THR A 35 -11.88 -11.90 16.44
C THR A 35 -12.11 -11.04 17.68
N PHE A 36 -11.04 -10.68 18.39
CA PHE A 36 -11.08 -9.86 19.60
C PHE A 36 -11.70 -8.49 19.31
N TYR A 37 -11.22 -7.80 18.27
CA TYR A 37 -11.74 -6.50 17.88
C TYR A 37 -13.19 -6.58 17.38
N ASN A 38 -13.54 -7.66 16.69
CA ASN A 38 -14.89 -7.84 16.18
C ASN A 38 -15.90 -8.08 17.30
N ILE A 39 -15.57 -8.91 18.29
CA ILE A 39 -16.44 -9.22 19.43
C ILE A 39 -16.60 -8.02 20.35
N ASN A 40 -15.51 -7.33 20.68
CA ASN A 40 -15.53 -6.29 21.70
C ASN A 40 -15.90 -4.90 21.18
N GLN A 41 -15.70 -4.63 19.89
CA GLN A 41 -15.86 -3.29 19.31
C GLN A 41 -16.75 -3.29 18.06
N GLY A 42 -17.17 -4.45 17.55
CA GLY A 42 -17.86 -4.52 16.26
C GLY A 42 -17.01 -3.98 15.11
N ARG A 43 -15.66 -4.00 15.25
CA ARG A 43 -14.74 -3.22 14.40
C ARG A 43 -14.80 -3.57 12.92
N PHE A 44 -15.28 -4.76 12.58
CA PHE A 44 -15.41 -5.24 11.20
C PHE A 44 -16.87 -5.58 10.83
N GLN A 45 -17.84 -5.04 11.58
CA GLN A 45 -19.27 -5.32 11.37
C GLN A 45 -19.95 -4.23 10.51
N PRO A 46 -21.02 -4.59 9.79
CA PRO A 46 -21.92 -3.61 9.20
C PRO A 46 -22.66 -2.81 10.31
N PRO A 47 -23.13 -1.59 10.01
CA PRO A 47 -23.09 -0.92 8.70
C PRO A 47 -21.77 -0.19 8.42
N HIS A 48 -20.84 -0.14 9.39
CA HIS A 48 -19.62 0.66 9.27
C HIS A 48 -18.63 0.07 8.28
N VAL A 49 -18.46 -1.25 8.29
CA VAL A 49 -17.58 -1.96 7.34
C VAL A 49 -18.42 -2.71 6.31
N GLN A 50 -18.12 -2.49 5.04
CA GLN A 50 -18.82 -3.13 3.93
C GLN A 50 -17.93 -3.31 2.70
N MET A 51 -18.31 -4.27 1.85
CA MET A 51 -17.80 -4.36 0.48
C MET A 51 -18.34 -3.18 -0.33
N VAL A 52 -17.54 -2.72 -1.29
CA VAL A 52 -17.91 -1.64 -2.21
C VAL A 52 -17.66 -2.12 -3.63
N ASP A 53 -18.58 -1.84 -4.53
CA ASP A 53 -18.37 -2.11 -5.96
C ASP A 53 -17.41 -1.06 -6.54
N PRO A 54 -16.38 -1.47 -7.30
CA PRO A 54 -15.48 -0.52 -7.96
C PRO A 54 -16.23 0.29 -9.03
N VAL A 55 -15.69 1.45 -9.41
CA VAL A 55 -16.27 2.25 -10.49
C VAL A 55 -16.15 1.50 -11.82
N PRO A 56 -17.24 1.30 -12.58
CA PRO A 56 -17.17 0.68 -13.90
C PRO A 56 -16.24 1.47 -14.84
N HIS A 57 -15.49 0.76 -15.69
CA HIS A 57 -14.47 1.39 -16.55
C HIS A 57 -15.05 2.40 -17.56
N ASP A 58 -16.30 2.20 -17.97
CA ASP A 58 -17.05 3.06 -18.89
C ASP A 58 -17.84 4.17 -18.18
N ALA A 59 -17.90 4.17 -16.84
CA ALA A 59 -18.62 5.17 -16.08
C ALA A 59 -17.98 6.56 -16.28
N PRO A 60 -18.77 7.62 -16.56
CA PRO A 60 -18.24 8.96 -16.72
C PRO A 60 -17.60 9.44 -15.42
N LYS A 61 -16.38 10.00 -15.51
CA LYS A 61 -15.69 10.58 -14.35
C LYS A 61 -16.43 11.86 -13.91
N PRO A 62 -16.84 11.99 -12.64
CA PRO A 62 -17.53 13.19 -12.16
C PRO A 62 -16.68 14.46 -12.31
N PRO A 63 -17.28 15.63 -12.61
CA PRO A 63 -16.55 16.89 -12.66
C PRO A 63 -15.88 17.23 -11.32
N GLY A 64 -14.61 17.65 -11.36
CA GLY A 64 -13.84 17.99 -10.16
C GLY A 64 -13.32 16.79 -9.37
N TYR A 65 -13.30 15.60 -9.98
CA TYR A 65 -12.71 14.38 -9.42
C TYR A 65 -11.46 13.98 -10.18
N THR A 66 -10.56 13.29 -9.49
CA THR A 66 -9.39 12.60 -10.05
C THR A 66 -9.66 11.10 -10.01
N ARG A 67 -9.46 10.45 -11.16
CA ARG A 67 -9.65 9.01 -11.35
C ARG A 67 -8.34 8.27 -11.16
N PHE A 68 -8.29 7.45 -10.13
CA PHE A 68 -7.18 6.55 -9.82
C PHE A 68 -7.45 5.18 -10.42
N VAL A 69 -6.47 4.65 -11.14
CA VAL A 69 -6.45 3.26 -11.62
C VAL A 69 -5.49 2.50 -10.70
N CYS A 70 -6.01 1.52 -9.99
CA CYS A 70 -5.28 0.75 -8.98
C CYS A 70 -4.99 -0.65 -9.52
N ILE A 71 -3.72 -1.04 -9.50
CA ILE A 71 -3.23 -2.39 -9.81
C ILE A 71 -2.14 -2.79 -8.81
N SER A 72 -1.84 -4.08 -8.75
CA SER A 72 -0.76 -4.67 -7.97
C SER A 72 -0.49 -6.08 -8.51
N ASP A 73 0.64 -6.67 -8.12
CA ASP A 73 0.93 -8.10 -8.33
C ASP A 73 0.83 -8.49 -9.82
N THR A 74 1.41 -7.68 -10.69
CA THR A 74 1.43 -7.96 -12.13
C THR A 74 2.48 -9.02 -12.47
N HIS A 75 3.50 -9.20 -11.64
CA HIS A 75 4.54 -10.23 -11.77
C HIS A 75 5.10 -10.35 -13.20
N SER A 76 5.45 -9.23 -13.84
CA SER A 76 5.92 -9.16 -15.24
C SER A 76 4.91 -9.62 -16.32
N ARG A 77 3.63 -9.79 -15.97
CA ARG A 77 2.53 -10.22 -16.86
C ARG A 77 1.62 -9.05 -17.25
N THR A 78 2.22 -8.00 -17.77
CA THR A 78 1.52 -6.76 -18.12
C THR A 78 0.85 -6.78 -19.49
N ASP A 79 1.36 -7.58 -20.43
CA ASP A 79 0.90 -7.66 -21.82
C ASP A 79 -0.62 -7.93 -22.00
N PRO A 80 -1.29 -8.81 -21.22
CA PRO A 80 -2.72 -9.07 -21.38
C PRO A 80 -3.64 -8.08 -20.64
N ILE A 81 -3.10 -7.15 -19.85
CA ILE A 81 -3.90 -6.28 -19.00
C ILE A 81 -4.53 -5.16 -19.84
N GLN A 82 -5.86 -5.13 -19.87
CA GLN A 82 -6.62 -4.02 -20.48
C GLN A 82 -6.72 -2.86 -19.48
N MET A 83 -5.99 -1.79 -19.77
CA MET A 83 -5.88 -0.62 -18.88
C MET A 83 -7.02 0.38 -19.14
N PRO A 84 -7.86 0.72 -18.14
CA PRO A 84 -8.99 1.63 -18.32
C PRO A 84 -8.54 3.10 -18.36
N TYR A 85 -9.44 3.99 -18.79
CA TYR A 85 -9.22 5.43 -18.69
C TYR A 85 -9.07 5.87 -17.23
N GLY A 86 -8.11 6.77 -16.98
CA GLY A 86 -7.89 7.40 -15.67
C GLY A 86 -6.84 8.50 -15.75
N ASP A 87 -6.61 9.17 -14.62
CA ASP A 87 -5.64 10.27 -14.52
C ASP A 87 -4.31 9.81 -13.91
N VAL A 88 -4.39 8.99 -12.86
CA VAL A 88 -3.24 8.54 -12.07
C VAL A 88 -3.27 7.02 -11.95
N LEU A 89 -2.18 6.36 -12.32
CA LEU A 89 -1.97 4.94 -12.05
C LEU A 89 -1.28 4.75 -10.70
N ILE A 90 -1.77 3.81 -9.90
CA ILE A 90 -1.13 3.31 -8.69
C ILE A 90 -0.81 1.82 -8.90
N HIS A 91 0.47 1.45 -8.74
CA HIS A 91 0.92 0.06 -8.70
C HIS A 91 1.45 -0.28 -7.29
N ALA A 92 0.76 -1.17 -6.58
CA ALA A 92 1.05 -1.48 -5.18
C ALA A 92 2.08 -2.63 -4.97
N GLY A 93 3.12 -2.68 -5.79
CA GLY A 93 4.20 -3.69 -5.68
C GLY A 93 3.99 -4.97 -6.46
N ASP A 94 5.01 -5.83 -6.44
CA ASP A 94 5.11 -7.09 -7.18
C ASP A 94 4.92 -6.91 -8.69
N PHE A 95 5.64 -5.94 -9.26
CA PHE A 95 5.67 -5.71 -10.70
C PHE A 95 6.65 -6.63 -11.45
N THR A 96 7.54 -7.31 -10.72
CA THR A 96 8.49 -8.31 -11.22
C THR A 96 8.25 -9.70 -10.63
N GLU A 97 8.94 -10.73 -11.14
CA GLU A 97 8.96 -12.05 -10.47
C GLU A 97 10.12 -12.16 -9.47
N LEU A 98 11.26 -11.51 -9.70
CA LEU A 98 12.45 -11.63 -8.83
C LEU A 98 13.23 -10.32 -8.68
N GLY A 99 12.72 -9.20 -9.19
CA GLY A 99 13.41 -7.92 -9.19
C GLY A 99 14.57 -7.86 -10.18
N LEU A 100 14.63 -8.73 -11.20
CA LEU A 100 15.76 -8.70 -12.13
C LEU A 100 15.77 -7.38 -12.90
N PRO A 101 16.93 -6.73 -13.14
CA PRO A 101 17.00 -5.47 -13.88
C PRO A 101 16.30 -5.50 -15.26
N SER A 102 16.27 -6.66 -15.92
CA SER A 102 15.53 -6.86 -17.17
C SER A 102 14.01 -6.79 -16.99
N GLU A 103 13.49 -7.34 -15.90
CA GLU A 103 12.06 -7.29 -15.55
C GLU A 103 11.64 -5.85 -15.24
N VAL A 104 12.47 -5.13 -14.48
CA VAL A 104 12.25 -3.72 -14.14
C VAL A 104 12.23 -2.86 -15.40
N LYS A 105 13.15 -3.11 -16.36
CA LYS A 105 13.14 -2.42 -17.67
C LYS A 105 11.88 -2.73 -18.47
N LYS A 106 11.48 -4.00 -18.58
CA LYS A 106 10.24 -4.38 -19.28
C LYS A 106 9.02 -3.70 -18.66
N PHE A 107 8.94 -3.69 -17.33
CA PHE A 107 7.87 -3.01 -16.61
C PHE A 107 7.88 -1.49 -16.87
N ASN A 108 9.05 -0.85 -16.83
CA ASN A 108 9.18 0.57 -17.11
C ASN A 108 8.81 0.95 -18.56
N GLU A 109 9.14 0.10 -19.53
CA GLU A 109 8.73 0.27 -20.93
C GLU A 109 7.19 0.18 -21.07
N TRP A 110 6.58 -0.81 -20.40
CA TRP A 110 5.12 -0.91 -20.34
C TRP A 110 4.49 0.34 -19.72
N LEU A 111 4.99 0.83 -18.59
CA LEU A 111 4.51 2.08 -17.96
C LEU A 111 4.59 3.28 -18.90
N GLY A 112 5.67 3.38 -19.69
CA GLY A 112 5.87 4.45 -20.67
C GLY A 112 4.87 4.43 -21.82
N SER A 113 4.27 3.28 -22.12
CA SER A 113 3.22 3.15 -23.14
C SER A 113 1.84 3.63 -22.67
N LEU A 114 1.64 3.79 -21.36
CA LEU A 114 0.33 4.10 -20.77
C LEU A 114 0.05 5.61 -20.75
N PRO A 115 -1.21 6.03 -21.01
CA PRO A 115 -1.56 7.44 -21.19
C PRO A 115 -1.72 8.23 -19.89
N TYR A 116 -1.56 7.59 -18.72
CA TYR A 116 -1.76 8.25 -17.43
C TYR A 116 -0.74 9.38 -17.23
N GLU A 117 -1.19 10.52 -16.67
CA GLU A 117 -0.33 11.67 -16.43
C GLU A 117 0.74 11.33 -15.39
N TYR A 118 0.33 10.64 -14.32
CA TYR A 118 1.20 10.17 -13.26
C TYR A 118 1.08 8.65 -13.09
N LYS A 119 2.20 8.00 -12.82
CA LYS A 119 2.28 6.60 -12.43
C LYS A 119 3.04 6.55 -11.11
N ILE A 120 2.45 6.00 -10.07
CA ILE A 120 3.04 5.88 -8.74
C ILE A 120 3.24 4.40 -8.44
N VAL A 121 4.45 4.04 -8.05
CA VAL A 121 4.85 2.64 -7.88
C VAL A 121 5.54 2.49 -6.53
N ILE A 122 5.20 1.44 -5.80
CA ILE A 122 6.02 0.90 -4.70
C ILE A 122 6.53 -0.48 -5.09
N ALA A 123 7.54 -0.98 -4.39
CA ALA A 123 7.95 -2.39 -4.46
C ALA A 123 7.02 -3.30 -3.64
N GLY A 124 7.07 -4.60 -3.92
CA GLY A 124 6.52 -5.68 -3.11
C GLY A 124 7.59 -6.73 -2.79
N ASN A 125 7.20 -7.91 -2.30
CA ASN A 125 8.17 -8.96 -1.95
C ASN A 125 8.97 -9.52 -3.13
N HIS A 126 8.46 -9.45 -4.35
CA HIS A 126 9.15 -9.99 -5.52
C HIS A 126 10.27 -9.08 -6.04
N GLU A 127 10.30 -7.80 -5.66
CA GLU A 127 11.37 -6.88 -6.00
C GLU A 127 12.62 -7.10 -5.12
N LEU A 128 13.16 -8.32 -5.11
CA LEU A 128 14.27 -8.73 -4.22
C LEU A 128 15.48 -7.80 -4.28
N THR A 129 15.81 -7.32 -5.48
CA THR A 129 16.96 -6.42 -5.73
C THR A 129 16.77 -5.00 -5.20
N PHE A 130 15.56 -4.62 -4.82
CA PHE A 130 15.27 -3.32 -4.19
C PHE A 130 15.53 -3.36 -2.68
N ASP A 131 15.52 -4.55 -2.09
CA ASP A 131 15.84 -4.78 -0.68
C ASP A 131 17.34 -5.09 -0.50
N GLN A 132 18.10 -4.06 -0.15
CA GLN A 132 19.56 -4.15 0.00
C GLN A 132 19.98 -5.07 1.16
N GLU A 133 19.20 -5.11 2.24
CA GLU A 133 19.48 -5.98 3.39
C GLU A 133 19.25 -7.43 3.00
N PHE A 134 18.12 -7.72 2.34
CA PHE A 134 17.84 -9.06 1.80
C PHE A 134 18.93 -9.52 0.83
N MET A 135 19.35 -8.68 -0.12
CA MET A 135 20.42 -9.02 -1.07
C MET A 135 21.75 -9.31 -0.37
N ALA A 136 22.11 -8.51 0.64
CA ALA A 136 23.34 -8.72 1.41
C ALA A 136 23.32 -10.06 2.18
N ASP A 137 22.18 -10.46 2.71
CA ASP A 137 22.03 -11.73 3.42
C ASP A 137 21.97 -12.93 2.48
N LEU A 138 21.27 -12.80 1.35
CA LEU A 138 21.20 -13.85 0.32
C LEU A 138 22.58 -14.25 -0.18
N ILE A 139 23.47 -13.28 -0.40
CA ILE A 139 24.84 -13.50 -0.88
C ILE A 139 25.71 -14.18 0.18
N LYS A 140 25.56 -13.82 1.46
CA LYS A 140 26.37 -14.38 2.55
C LYS A 140 26.04 -15.83 2.87
N GLN A 141 24.79 -16.23 2.70
CA GLN A 141 24.32 -17.54 3.16
C GLN A 141 24.46 -18.64 2.11
N ASP A 142 25.08 -18.36 0.95
CA ASP A 142 25.27 -19.31 -0.17
C ASP A 142 23.95 -19.97 -0.63
N PHE A 143 22.85 -19.21 -0.53
CA PHE A 143 21.49 -19.71 -0.76
C PHE A 143 21.24 -19.91 -2.27
N TYR A 144 21.18 -21.18 -2.68
CA TYR A 144 20.69 -21.59 -4.02
C TYR A 144 19.17 -21.44 -4.20
N TYR A 145 18.46 -20.81 -3.26
CA TYR A 145 17.00 -20.67 -3.30
C TYR A 145 16.53 -19.72 -4.42
N PHE A 146 17.31 -18.68 -4.74
CA PHE A 146 17.07 -17.78 -5.87
C PHE A 146 18.28 -17.71 -6.80
N PRO A 147 18.55 -18.76 -7.61
CA PRO A 147 19.80 -18.91 -8.34
C PRO A 147 20.03 -17.84 -9.43
N SER A 148 18.97 -17.21 -9.93
CA SER A 148 19.08 -16.11 -10.90
C SER A 148 19.50 -14.79 -10.24
N VAL A 149 19.10 -14.58 -8.98
CA VAL A 149 19.35 -13.36 -8.22
C VAL A 149 20.71 -13.44 -7.53
N SER A 150 21.06 -14.59 -6.96
CA SER A 150 22.36 -14.80 -6.28
C SER A 150 23.57 -14.69 -7.21
N LYS A 151 23.37 -14.76 -8.53
CA LYS A 151 24.42 -14.56 -9.54
C LYS A 151 24.60 -13.11 -9.96
N LEU A 152 23.72 -12.21 -9.53
CA LEU A 152 23.85 -10.78 -9.83
C LEU A 152 25.07 -10.21 -9.12
N LYS A 153 25.84 -9.39 -9.83
CA LYS A 153 26.90 -8.61 -9.22
C LYS A 153 26.29 -7.36 -8.56
N PRO A 154 26.83 -6.85 -7.44
CA PRO A 154 26.34 -5.65 -6.76
C PRO A 154 26.04 -4.47 -7.69
N GLU A 155 26.93 -4.21 -8.65
CA GLU A 155 26.80 -3.09 -9.60
C GLU A 155 25.59 -3.23 -10.53
N SER A 156 25.04 -4.45 -10.66
CA SER A 156 23.87 -4.71 -11.49
C SER A 156 22.55 -4.32 -10.82
N TYR A 157 22.52 -4.14 -9.50
CA TYR A 157 21.30 -3.86 -8.75
C TYR A 157 21.38 -2.69 -7.76
N GLU A 158 22.57 -2.16 -7.46
CA GLU A 158 22.76 -1.03 -6.54
C GLU A 158 21.84 0.17 -6.85
N ASN A 159 21.56 0.41 -8.14
CA ASN A 159 20.69 1.49 -8.61
C ASN A 159 19.48 0.98 -9.41
N VAL A 160 18.98 -0.22 -9.14
CA VAL A 160 17.88 -0.83 -9.92
C VAL A 160 16.64 0.06 -10.00
N GLN A 161 16.34 0.80 -8.92
CA GLN A 161 15.23 1.75 -8.83
C GLN A 161 15.29 2.82 -9.94
N SER A 162 16.49 3.26 -10.33
CA SER A 162 16.71 4.29 -11.36
C SER A 162 16.27 3.87 -12.76
N LEU A 163 16.03 2.58 -12.97
CA LEU A 163 15.48 2.06 -14.22
C LEU A 163 14.00 2.42 -14.41
N LEU A 164 13.31 2.81 -13.34
CA LEU A 164 11.91 3.22 -13.34
C LEU A 164 11.74 4.70 -13.72
N THR A 165 12.11 5.06 -14.95
CA THR A 165 12.06 6.44 -15.45
C THR A 165 10.67 6.95 -15.81
N ASN A 166 9.69 6.07 -15.98
CA ASN A 166 8.31 6.40 -16.39
C ASN A 166 7.31 6.43 -15.22
N CYS A 167 7.80 6.45 -13.97
CA CYS A 167 6.96 6.59 -12.79
C CYS A 167 7.65 7.37 -11.67
N ILE A 168 6.86 7.72 -10.66
CA ILE A 168 7.33 8.17 -9.36
C ILE A 168 7.39 6.93 -8.47
N TYR A 169 8.61 6.46 -8.18
CA TYR A 169 8.83 5.36 -7.25
C TYR A 169 8.83 5.88 -5.81
N LEU A 170 8.07 5.22 -4.92
CA LEU A 170 8.02 5.53 -3.49
C LEU A 170 8.50 4.34 -2.66
N GLN A 171 9.32 4.63 -1.66
CA GLN A 171 9.76 3.66 -0.65
C GLN A 171 9.99 4.40 0.65
N ASP A 172 9.06 4.23 1.59
CA ASP A 172 9.00 4.98 2.85
C ASP A 172 9.00 6.51 2.62
N SER A 173 8.39 6.96 1.52
CA SER A 173 8.40 8.34 1.05
C SER A 173 7.04 8.81 0.54
N GLU A 174 6.87 10.13 0.41
CA GLU A 174 5.66 10.75 -0.14
C GLU A 174 5.91 11.56 -1.41
N VAL A 175 4.83 11.76 -2.16
CA VAL A 175 4.74 12.73 -3.25
C VAL A 175 3.39 13.43 -3.21
N THR A 176 3.34 14.67 -3.70
CA THR A 176 2.08 15.38 -3.94
C THR A 176 1.80 15.45 -5.43
N VAL A 177 0.70 14.85 -5.89
CA VAL A 177 0.25 14.93 -7.29
C VAL A 177 -1.20 15.38 -7.34
N ARG A 178 -1.52 16.33 -8.22
CA ARG A 178 -2.88 16.89 -8.35
C ARG A 178 -3.51 17.32 -7.00
N GLY A 179 -2.67 17.79 -6.07
CA GLY A 179 -3.06 18.21 -4.73
C GLY A 179 -3.21 17.10 -3.69
N PHE A 180 -3.15 15.81 -4.08
CA PHE A 180 -3.21 14.68 -3.16
C PHE A 180 -1.83 14.37 -2.60
N ARG A 181 -1.72 14.22 -1.28
CA ARG A 181 -0.53 13.68 -0.63
C ARG A 181 -0.59 12.17 -0.59
N ILE A 182 0.41 11.53 -1.19
CA ILE A 182 0.45 10.08 -1.40
C ILE A 182 1.72 9.53 -0.77
N TYR A 183 1.58 8.59 0.17
CA TYR A 183 2.72 7.92 0.82
C TYR A 183 2.78 6.45 0.41
N GLY A 184 3.97 5.94 0.12
CA GLY A 184 4.20 4.58 -0.33
C GLY A 184 5.24 3.84 0.50
N SER A 185 4.96 2.58 0.87
CA SER A 185 5.90 1.74 1.62
C SER A 185 5.75 0.24 1.27
N PRO A 186 6.85 -0.49 1.02
CA PRO A 186 6.80 -1.88 0.55
C PRO A 186 6.67 -2.92 1.68
N TRP A 187 6.89 -2.52 2.94
CA TRP A 187 7.03 -3.45 4.05
C TRP A 187 5.78 -4.28 4.31
N GLN A 188 5.98 -5.51 4.76
CA GLN A 188 4.88 -6.40 5.14
C GLN A 188 5.28 -7.38 6.25
N PRO A 189 4.30 -7.92 6.99
CA PRO A 189 4.55 -9.05 7.88
C PRO A 189 5.13 -10.23 7.12
N TRP A 190 6.13 -10.87 7.72
CA TRP A 190 6.81 -12.02 7.13
C TRP A 190 5.87 -13.01 6.41
N PHE A 191 6.14 -13.25 5.13
CA PHE A 191 5.41 -14.18 4.28
C PHE A 191 6.37 -14.92 3.34
N TYR A 192 6.69 -16.18 3.67
CA TYR A 192 7.52 -17.10 2.88
C TYR A 192 8.97 -16.67 2.57
N GLY A 193 9.56 -15.74 3.32
CA GLY A 193 11.01 -15.47 3.24
C GLY A 193 11.47 -14.71 1.99
N TRP A 194 10.60 -13.85 1.45
CA TRP A 194 10.92 -12.93 0.36
C TRP A 194 11.39 -11.54 0.87
N GLY A 195 11.66 -10.61 -0.05
CA GLY A 195 12.07 -9.24 0.26
C GLY A 195 10.99 -8.44 1.02
N PHE A 196 11.42 -7.36 1.66
CA PHE A 196 10.59 -6.41 2.43
C PHE A 196 9.73 -7.06 3.53
N ASN A 197 10.14 -8.22 4.02
CA ASN A 197 9.52 -8.89 5.16
C ASN A 197 10.12 -8.38 6.46
N LEU A 198 9.25 -7.99 7.40
CA LEU A 198 9.64 -7.71 8.78
C LEU A 198 8.84 -8.56 9.77
N PRO A 199 9.39 -8.82 10.96
CA PRO A 199 8.62 -9.38 12.07
C PRO A 199 7.41 -8.50 12.40
N ARG A 200 6.31 -9.14 12.80
CA ARG A 200 5.13 -8.43 13.34
C ARG A 200 5.48 -7.65 14.61
N GLY A 201 4.70 -6.63 14.90
CA GLY A 201 4.87 -5.78 16.08
C GLY A 201 5.81 -4.61 15.81
N GLN A 202 6.80 -4.43 16.68
CA GLN A 202 7.59 -3.21 16.74
C GLN A 202 8.32 -2.88 15.43
N ALA A 203 8.90 -3.87 14.75
CA ALA A 203 9.65 -3.63 13.51
C ALA A 203 8.78 -3.04 12.39
N LEU A 204 7.55 -3.53 12.23
CA LEU A 204 6.58 -2.94 11.29
C LEU A 204 6.03 -1.61 11.80
N LEU A 205 5.75 -1.49 13.10
CA LEU A 205 5.26 -0.25 13.69
C LEU A 205 6.24 0.92 13.47
N GLU A 206 7.56 0.65 13.54
CA GLU A 206 8.59 1.64 13.25
C GLU A 206 8.47 2.19 11.82
N LYS A 207 8.17 1.33 10.84
CA LYS A 207 7.88 1.76 9.46
C LYS A 207 6.59 2.55 9.38
N TRP A 208 5.52 2.08 10.02
CA TRP A 208 4.22 2.77 10.02
C TRP A 208 4.24 4.11 10.74
N ASN A 209 5.16 4.32 11.69
CA ASN A 209 5.38 5.60 12.35
C ASN A 209 6.02 6.66 11.43
N LEU A 210 6.65 6.25 10.33
CA LEU A 210 7.19 7.16 9.32
C LEU A 210 6.09 7.83 8.48
N ILE A 211 4.91 7.22 8.39
CA ILE A 211 3.78 7.78 7.63
C ILE A 211 3.39 9.12 8.26
N PRO A 212 3.48 10.25 7.53
CA PRO A 212 3.15 11.56 8.07
C PRO A 212 1.63 11.70 8.25
N ASP A 213 1.21 12.59 9.14
CA ASP A 213 -0.20 12.91 9.30
C ASP A 213 -0.72 13.69 8.08
N GLY A 214 -2.01 13.57 7.76
CA GLY A 214 -2.64 14.27 6.64
C GLY A 214 -2.28 13.71 5.25
N ILE A 215 -1.99 12.41 5.16
CA ILE A 215 -1.89 11.68 3.89
C ILE A 215 -3.31 11.40 3.36
N ASP A 216 -3.55 11.71 2.09
CA ASP A 216 -4.81 11.41 1.42
C ASP A 216 -4.88 9.95 0.97
N ILE A 217 -3.75 9.45 0.44
CA ILE A 217 -3.66 8.11 -0.15
C ILE A 217 -2.45 7.38 0.41
N LEU A 218 -2.69 6.23 1.01
CA LEU A 218 -1.66 5.31 1.47
C LEU A 218 -1.51 4.16 0.47
N ILE A 219 -0.26 3.81 0.14
CA ILE A 219 0.06 2.64 -0.68
C ILE A 219 0.98 1.75 0.16
N THR A 220 0.53 0.53 0.44
CA THR A 220 1.38 -0.52 1.02
C THR A 220 1.32 -1.75 0.16
N HIS A 221 2.33 -2.62 0.20
CA HIS A 221 2.23 -3.84 -0.59
C HIS A 221 1.24 -4.84 0.03
N GLY A 222 1.39 -5.11 1.32
CA GLY A 222 0.47 -5.99 2.07
C GLY A 222 -0.74 -5.26 2.68
N PRO A 223 -1.83 -5.99 3.00
CA PRO A 223 -3.05 -5.43 3.58
C PRO A 223 -2.94 -5.10 5.08
N PRO A 224 -3.76 -4.14 5.59
CA PRO A 224 -4.02 -4.03 7.02
C PRO A 224 -4.90 -5.18 7.50
N LEU A 225 -4.87 -5.48 8.80
CA LEU A 225 -5.71 -6.52 9.40
C LEU A 225 -7.20 -6.34 9.04
N GLY A 226 -7.85 -7.42 8.63
CA GLY A 226 -9.31 -7.50 8.51
C GLY A 226 -9.91 -6.95 7.20
N PHE A 227 -9.14 -6.20 6.41
CA PHE A 227 -9.56 -5.69 5.11
C PHE A 227 -8.87 -6.47 4.01
N LEU A 228 -9.64 -7.33 3.32
CA LEU A 228 -9.19 -8.06 2.13
C LEU A 228 -7.90 -8.90 2.35
N ASP A 229 -7.73 -9.43 3.56
CA ASP A 229 -6.52 -10.12 4.05
C ASP A 229 -6.77 -11.57 4.48
N TRP A 230 -7.90 -12.15 4.10
CA TRP A 230 -8.23 -13.54 4.41
C TRP A 230 -7.57 -14.49 3.40
N VAL A 231 -6.84 -15.49 3.90
CA VAL A 231 -6.23 -16.54 3.07
C VAL A 231 -6.99 -17.85 3.28
N PRO A 232 -7.89 -18.24 2.35
CA PRO A 232 -8.75 -19.42 2.51
C PRO A 232 -7.98 -20.71 2.76
N LYS A 233 -6.88 -20.94 2.04
CA LYS A 233 -6.06 -22.15 2.17
C LYS A 233 -5.44 -22.33 3.56
N LYS A 234 -5.23 -21.23 4.27
CA LYS A 234 -4.67 -21.22 5.63
C LYS A 234 -5.74 -21.03 6.72
N MET A 235 -6.98 -20.72 6.33
CA MET A 235 -8.07 -20.33 7.24
C MET A 235 -7.64 -19.26 8.25
N GLN A 236 -6.91 -18.25 7.79
CA GLN A 236 -6.36 -17.22 8.67
C GLN A 236 -6.36 -15.83 8.02
N ARG A 237 -6.37 -14.82 8.89
CA ARG A 237 -6.05 -13.43 8.54
C ARG A 237 -4.54 -13.26 8.49
N VAL A 238 -4.05 -12.45 7.56
CA VAL A 238 -2.61 -12.19 7.42
C VAL A 238 -2.25 -10.70 7.38
N GLY A 239 -3.23 -9.80 7.43
CA GLY A 239 -2.96 -8.36 7.45
C GLY A 239 -2.19 -7.91 8.69
N CYS A 240 -1.57 -6.75 8.59
CA CYS A 240 -0.79 -6.17 9.70
C CYS A 240 -1.71 -5.46 10.71
N VAL A 241 -1.58 -5.82 11.99
CA VAL A 241 -2.39 -5.24 13.08
C VAL A 241 -1.97 -3.79 13.35
N GLU A 242 -0.68 -3.53 13.41
CA GLU A 242 -0.13 -2.18 13.61
C GLU A 242 -0.50 -1.24 12.45
N LEU A 243 -0.52 -1.76 11.21
CA LEU A 243 -0.95 -1.00 10.04
C LEU A 243 -2.43 -0.61 10.16
N LEU A 244 -3.31 -1.55 10.53
CA LEU A 244 -4.73 -1.24 10.75
C LEU A 244 -4.92 -0.16 11.83
N ASN A 245 -4.23 -0.31 12.97
CA ASN A 245 -4.31 0.67 14.06
C ASN A 245 -3.79 2.05 13.61
N THR A 246 -2.71 2.09 12.82
CA THR A 246 -2.17 3.33 12.25
C THR A 246 -3.13 3.98 11.29
N VAL A 247 -3.70 3.21 10.36
CA VAL A 247 -4.66 3.71 9.36
C VAL A 247 -5.91 4.26 10.05
N GLN A 248 -6.56 3.50 10.92
CA GLN A 248 -7.86 3.92 11.47
C GLN A 248 -7.78 4.94 12.60
N ARG A 249 -6.70 4.92 13.41
CA ARG A 249 -6.61 5.77 14.61
C ARG A 249 -5.75 7.02 14.41
N ARG A 250 -4.81 7.01 13.46
CA ARG A 250 -3.84 8.11 13.28
C ARG A 250 -3.92 8.79 11.92
N ILE A 251 -3.80 8.02 10.84
CA ILE A 251 -3.64 8.60 9.49
C ILE A 251 -4.97 8.92 8.83
N GLN A 252 -5.93 7.99 8.91
CA GLN A 252 -7.26 8.07 8.33
C GLN A 252 -7.25 8.55 6.86
N PRO A 253 -6.46 7.89 5.98
CA PRO A 253 -6.38 8.28 4.58
C PRO A 253 -7.73 8.03 3.91
N ARG A 254 -8.04 8.78 2.85
CA ARG A 254 -9.27 8.58 2.07
C ARG A 254 -9.22 7.27 1.30
N LEU A 255 -8.03 6.86 0.85
CA LEU A 255 -7.78 5.65 0.09
C LEU A 255 -6.54 4.93 0.62
N HIS A 256 -6.62 3.61 0.79
CA HIS A 256 -5.50 2.73 1.08
C HIS A 256 -5.45 1.64 0.01
N VAL A 257 -4.45 1.68 -0.87
CA VAL A 257 -4.25 0.70 -1.94
C VAL A 257 -3.15 -0.27 -1.56
N PHE A 258 -3.41 -1.56 -1.78
CA PHE A 258 -2.47 -2.65 -1.55
C PHE A 258 -2.75 -3.84 -2.47
N GLY A 259 -2.00 -4.92 -2.31
CA GLY A 259 -2.15 -6.16 -3.05
C GLY A 259 -1.72 -7.37 -2.22
N HIS A 260 -0.76 -8.15 -2.71
CA HIS A 260 -0.10 -9.31 -2.08
C HIS A 260 -1.00 -10.53 -1.84
N ILE A 261 -2.20 -10.33 -1.27
CA ILE A 261 -3.16 -11.39 -0.97
C ILE A 261 -4.13 -11.51 -2.13
N HIS A 262 -3.78 -12.31 -3.13
CA HIS A 262 -4.52 -12.41 -4.39
C HIS A 262 -5.98 -12.87 -4.20
N GLU A 263 -6.26 -13.67 -3.15
CA GLU A 263 -7.62 -14.09 -2.81
C GLU A 263 -8.52 -12.93 -2.37
N GLY A 264 -7.92 -11.83 -1.94
CA GLY A 264 -8.60 -10.66 -1.41
C GLY A 264 -8.92 -9.58 -2.44
N TYR A 265 -8.67 -9.78 -3.73
CA TYR A 265 -8.97 -8.77 -4.76
C TYR A 265 -10.37 -8.16 -4.58
N GLY A 266 -10.45 -6.82 -4.52
CA GLY A 266 -11.72 -6.11 -4.33
C GLY A 266 -11.59 -4.79 -3.57
N VAL A 267 -12.73 -4.27 -3.12
CA VAL A 267 -12.83 -2.99 -2.40
C VAL A 267 -13.70 -3.14 -1.14
N MET A 268 -13.22 -2.58 -0.03
CA MET A 268 -13.97 -2.42 1.21
C MET A 268 -13.90 -0.97 1.69
N ALA A 269 -14.84 -0.54 2.52
CA ALA A 269 -14.78 0.74 3.20
C ALA A 269 -15.19 0.62 4.66
N ASP A 270 -14.64 1.48 5.52
CA ASP A 270 -14.99 1.58 6.96
C ASP A 270 -15.76 2.86 7.32
N GLY A 271 -16.22 3.59 6.31
CA GLY A 271 -16.89 4.89 6.44
C GLY A 271 -15.94 6.09 6.41
N THR A 272 -14.63 5.88 6.55
CA THR A 272 -13.60 6.94 6.41
C THR A 272 -12.62 6.59 5.30
N THR A 273 -12.01 5.40 5.38
CA THR A 273 -11.02 4.91 4.43
C THR A 273 -11.66 3.91 3.48
N THR A 274 -11.35 4.05 2.19
CA THR A 274 -11.60 3.02 1.18
C THR A 274 -10.34 2.17 1.01
N TYR A 275 -10.47 0.86 1.17
CA TYR A 275 -9.40 -0.12 1.10
C TYR A 275 -9.51 -0.87 -0.22
N VAL A 276 -8.45 -0.89 -1.01
CA VAL A 276 -8.41 -1.52 -2.33
C VAL A 276 -7.31 -2.57 -2.34
N ASN A 277 -7.70 -3.83 -2.44
CA ASN A 277 -6.78 -4.89 -2.82
C ASN A 277 -6.80 -4.98 -4.36
N ALA A 278 -5.72 -4.52 -4.96
CA ALA A 278 -5.57 -4.33 -6.39
C ALA A 278 -4.83 -5.48 -7.10
N SER A 279 -4.69 -6.65 -6.46
CA SER A 279 -3.97 -7.80 -7.05
C SER A 279 -4.59 -8.22 -8.39
N VAL A 280 -3.87 -7.95 -9.47
CA VAL A 280 -4.29 -8.29 -10.85
C VAL A 280 -4.13 -9.78 -11.11
N CYS A 281 -3.05 -10.37 -10.59
CA CYS A 281 -2.88 -11.81 -10.64
C CYS A 281 -3.82 -12.51 -9.67
N THR A 282 -4.41 -13.61 -10.13
CA THR A 282 -5.13 -14.58 -9.29
C THR A 282 -4.15 -15.47 -8.52
N VAL A 283 -4.66 -16.35 -7.65
CA VAL A 283 -3.86 -17.38 -6.95
C VAL A 283 -3.07 -18.32 -7.88
N ASN A 284 -3.41 -18.36 -9.16
CA ASN A 284 -2.72 -19.16 -10.19
C ASN A 284 -1.76 -18.31 -11.03
N TYR A 285 -1.42 -17.10 -10.58
CA TYR A 285 -0.53 -16.15 -11.28
C TYR A 285 -1.00 -15.82 -12.71
N GLN A 286 -2.32 -15.79 -12.91
CA GLN A 286 -2.94 -15.33 -14.15
C GLN A 286 -3.48 -13.91 -13.95
N PRO A 287 -3.11 -12.92 -14.79
CA PRO A 287 -3.52 -11.52 -14.67
C PRO A 287 -4.96 -11.32 -15.18
N LEU A 288 -5.94 -11.84 -14.44
CA LEU A 288 -7.34 -11.89 -14.84
C LEU A 288 -8.23 -10.90 -14.10
N ASN A 289 -7.79 -10.39 -12.95
CA ASN A 289 -8.57 -9.41 -12.21
C ASN A 289 -8.44 -8.04 -12.89
N PRO A 290 -9.55 -7.35 -13.21
CA PRO A 290 -9.47 -6.07 -13.91
C PRO A 290 -8.90 -4.98 -12.98
N PRO A 291 -8.19 -3.97 -13.54
CA PRO A 291 -7.78 -2.80 -12.76
C PRO A 291 -8.96 -2.16 -12.02
N ILE A 292 -8.77 -1.78 -10.76
CA ILE A 292 -9.81 -1.16 -9.95
C ILE A 292 -9.78 0.36 -10.15
N VAL A 293 -10.94 0.95 -10.45
CA VAL A 293 -11.08 2.39 -10.66
C VAL A 293 -11.74 3.02 -9.43
N ILE A 294 -11.12 4.09 -8.90
CA ILE A 294 -11.63 4.88 -7.78
C ILE A 294 -11.59 6.36 -8.14
N ASP A 295 -12.70 7.06 -7.99
CA ASP A 295 -12.78 8.51 -8.18
C ASP A 295 -12.75 9.22 -6.82
N LEU A 296 -11.78 10.11 -6.61
CA LEU A 296 -11.73 10.97 -5.42
C LEU A 296 -11.94 12.44 -5.80
N PRO A 297 -12.74 13.21 -5.03
CA PRO A 297 -12.81 14.67 -5.18
C PRO A 297 -11.41 15.29 -5.14
N THR A 298 -11.05 16.00 -6.21
CA THR A 298 -9.75 16.66 -6.35
C THR A 298 -9.61 17.74 -5.28
N PRO A 299 -8.54 17.75 -4.47
CA PRO A 299 -8.25 18.83 -3.55
C PRO A 299 -8.23 20.16 -4.30
N ARG A 300 -8.97 21.15 -3.79
CA ARG A 300 -8.91 22.51 -4.33
C ARG A 300 -7.66 23.15 -3.74
N ASN A 301 -6.80 23.72 -4.59
CA ASN A 301 -5.75 24.61 -4.10
C ASN A 301 -6.42 25.76 -3.35
N THR A 302 -6.30 25.79 -2.03
CA THR A 302 -6.62 26.95 -1.20
C THR A 302 -5.47 27.95 -1.23
#